data_AF-A0A1Z4IAS5-F1
#
_entry.id   AF-A0A1Z4IAS5-F1
#
_cell.length_a   1.000
_cell.length_b   1.000
_cell.length_c   1.000
_cell.angle_alpha   90.00
_cell.angle_beta   90.00
_cell.angle_gamma   90.00
#
_symmetry.space_group_name_H-M   'P 1'
#
loop_
_entity.id
_entity.type
_entity.pdbx_description
1 polymer ?
#
loop_
_entity_poly.entity_id
_entity_poly.type
_entity_poly.pdbx_seq_one_letter_code
_entity_poly.pdbx_strand_id
1 'polypeptide(L)'
;MPLRMRAYAALAQERYKLPTYPVLINILPPSSTVTVVNSYEQEFLGLRAIQDYHVINLWEVDAEIVFQQPLPSLLPFVPILRGGGEASVVQRALQLLR
;
A
#
# COMPACT_ATOMS: atom_id res chain seq x y z
N MET A 1 -12.90 -0.41 1.51
CA MET A 1 -11.80 -0.84 0.60
C MET A 1 -11.96 -2.25 0.04
N PRO A 2 -12.25 -3.30 0.84
CA PRO A 2 -12.21 -4.70 0.37
C PRO A 2 -13.01 -4.99 -0.91
N LEU A 3 -14.25 -4.48 -0.99
CA LEU A 3 -15.11 -4.66 -2.17
C LEU A 3 -14.50 -4.07 -3.44
N ARG A 4 -13.85 -2.89 -3.33
CA ARG A 4 -13.16 -2.26 -4.47
C ARG A 4 -11.98 -3.10 -4.93
N MET A 5 -11.19 -3.65 -3.99
CA MET A 5 -10.06 -4.51 -4.32
C MET A 5 -10.50 -5.75 -5.11
N ARG A 6 -11.59 -6.42 -4.68
CA ARG A 6 -12.20 -7.51 -5.46
C ARG A 6 -12.62 -7.06 -6.85
N ALA A 7 -13.33 -5.94 -6.97
CA ALA A 7 -13.82 -5.45 -8.25
C ALA A 7 -12.67 -5.12 -9.23
N TYR A 8 -11.63 -4.43 -8.75
CA TYR A 8 -10.48 -4.06 -9.57
C TYR A 8 -9.63 -5.26 -9.98
N ALA A 9 -9.39 -6.20 -9.06
CA ALA A 9 -8.64 -7.42 -9.37
C ALA A 9 -9.35 -8.26 -10.45
N ALA A 10 -10.66 -8.47 -10.28
CA ALA A 10 -11.46 -9.21 -11.26
C ALA A 10 -11.50 -8.50 -12.63
N LEU A 11 -11.67 -7.17 -12.65
CA LEU A 11 -11.70 -6.40 -13.90
C LEU A 11 -10.34 -6.44 -14.62
N ALA A 12 -9.23 -6.30 -13.90
CA ALA A 12 -7.89 -6.37 -14.47
C ALA A 12 -7.61 -7.77 -15.06
N GLN A 13 -7.92 -8.83 -14.30
CA GLN A 13 -7.76 -10.20 -14.75
C GLN A 13 -8.61 -10.52 -15.98
N GLU A 14 -9.87 -10.06 -16.00
CA GLU A 14 -10.75 -10.25 -17.15
C GLU A 14 -10.21 -9.52 -18.39
N ARG A 15 -9.84 -8.24 -18.26
CA ARG A 15 -9.41 -7.39 -19.38
C ARG A 15 -8.09 -7.86 -19.99
N TYR A 16 -7.12 -8.24 -19.16
CA TYR A 16 -5.76 -8.53 -19.61
C TYR A 16 -5.45 -10.02 -19.72
N LYS A 17 -6.37 -10.89 -19.25
CA LYS A 17 -6.20 -12.36 -19.24
C LYS A 17 -4.90 -12.83 -18.57
N LEU A 18 -4.47 -12.09 -17.54
CA LEU A 18 -3.27 -12.38 -16.74
C LEU A 18 -3.62 -12.50 -15.25
N PRO A 19 -2.89 -13.34 -14.49
CA PRO A 19 -3.01 -13.34 -13.04
C PRO A 19 -2.80 -11.94 -12.47
N THR A 20 -3.65 -11.52 -11.54
CA THR A 20 -3.56 -10.20 -10.91
C THR A 20 -3.08 -10.36 -9.47
N TYR A 21 -2.04 -9.60 -9.10
CA TYR A 21 -1.53 -9.52 -7.74
C TYR A 21 -1.89 -8.15 -7.14
N PRO A 22 -3.05 -8.03 -6.47
CA PRO A 22 -3.52 -6.75 -5.95
C PRO A 22 -2.70 -6.30 -4.74
N VAL A 23 -2.21 -5.05 -4.79
CA VAL A 23 -1.50 -4.39 -3.69
C VAL A 23 -2.22 -3.08 -3.36
N LEU A 24 -2.58 -2.92 -2.09
CA LEU A 24 -3.10 -1.67 -1.51
C LEU A 24 -1.94 -0.95 -0.80
N ILE A 25 -1.62 0.25 -1.27
CA ILE A 25 -0.66 1.13 -0.60
C ILE A 25 -1.44 2.23 0.11
N ASN A 26 -1.38 2.25 1.44
CA ASN A 26 -1.95 3.32 2.24
C ASN A 26 -0.87 4.36 2.56
N ILE A 27 -1.14 5.60 2.19
CA ILE A 27 -0.18 6.70 2.37
C ILE A 27 -0.21 7.18 3.82
N LEU A 28 -1.40 7.45 4.38
CA LEU A 28 -1.56 7.97 5.73
C LEU A 28 -2.34 7.00 6.62
N PRO A 29 -2.06 6.97 7.94
CA PRO A 29 -2.80 6.14 8.87
C PRO A 29 -4.28 6.58 8.89
N PRO A 30 -5.23 5.62 8.85
CA PRO A 30 -6.63 5.96 8.97
C PRO A 30 -6.96 6.40 10.41
N SER A 31 -8.20 6.84 10.65
CA SER A 31 -8.68 7.05 12.02
C SER A 31 -8.55 5.75 12.84
N SER A 32 -8.32 5.89 14.14
CA SER A 32 -8.16 4.75 15.06
C SER A 32 -9.36 3.78 15.11
N THR A 33 -10.51 4.21 14.60
CA THR A 33 -11.74 3.43 14.48
C THR A 33 -11.78 2.51 13.25
N VAL A 34 -10.83 2.65 12.31
CA VAL A 34 -10.81 1.90 11.05
C VAL A 34 -9.69 0.88 11.07
N THR A 35 -10.06 -0.40 10.97
CA THR A 35 -9.09 -1.48 10.77
C THR A 35 -8.75 -1.61 9.29
N VAL A 36 -7.46 -1.59 8.98
CA VAL A 36 -6.98 -1.92 7.63
C VAL A 36 -6.96 -3.44 7.50
N VAL A 37 -7.83 -3.96 6.65
CA VAL A 37 -7.92 -5.39 6.34
C VAL A 37 -7.18 -5.71 5.04
N ASN A 38 -6.84 -6.97 4.83
CA ASN A 38 -6.08 -7.49 3.69
C ASN A 38 -6.85 -8.52 2.84
N SER A 39 -8.12 -8.78 3.19
CA SER A 39 -8.99 -9.66 2.42
C SER A 39 -10.39 -9.05 2.26
N TYR A 40 -11.08 -9.51 1.23
CA TYR A 40 -12.54 -9.41 1.10
C TYR A 40 -13.10 -10.82 1.20
N GLU A 41 -14.09 -11.02 2.05
CA GLU A 41 -14.80 -12.28 2.18
C GLU A 41 -16.31 -12.03 2.17
N GLN A 42 -17.03 -12.83 1.40
CA GLN A 42 -18.49 -12.84 1.42
C GLN A 42 -19.01 -14.25 1.13
N GLU A 43 -20.08 -14.62 1.83
CA GLU A 43 -20.83 -15.84 1.56
C GLU A 43 -22.28 -15.48 1.18
N PHE A 44 -22.81 -16.15 0.17
CA PHE A 44 -24.20 -16.00 -0.25
C PHE A 44 -24.72 -17.32 -0.83
N LEU A 45 -25.79 -17.87 -0.24
CA LEU A 45 -26.40 -19.15 -0.64
C LEU A 45 -25.38 -20.30 -0.75
N GLY A 46 -24.41 -20.37 0.17
CA GLY A 46 -23.35 -21.39 0.17
C GLY A 46 -22.21 -21.14 -0.83
N LEU A 47 -22.26 -20.06 -1.61
CA LEU A 47 -21.16 -19.64 -2.48
C LEU A 47 -20.24 -18.68 -1.72
N ARG A 48 -18.93 -18.96 -1.71
CA ARG A 48 -17.92 -18.12 -1.08
C ARG A 48 -17.13 -17.33 -2.13
N ALA A 49 -17.02 -16.02 -1.91
CA ALA A 49 -16.14 -15.14 -2.66
C ALA A 49 -15.03 -14.65 -1.73
N ILE A 50 -13.78 -14.93 -2.09
CA ILE A 50 -12.59 -14.49 -1.37
C ILE A 50 -11.72 -13.73 -2.35
N GLN A 51 -11.22 -12.57 -1.92
CA GLN A 51 -10.12 -11.89 -2.59
C GLN A 51 -9.12 -11.43 -1.55
N ASP A 52 -7.97 -12.09 -1.51
CA ASP A 52 -6.82 -11.62 -0.75
C ASP A 52 -6.07 -10.54 -1.55
N TYR A 53 -5.43 -9.64 -0.83
CA TYR A 53 -4.55 -8.62 -1.38
C TYR A 53 -3.46 -8.24 -0.39
N HIS A 54 -2.34 -7.78 -0.91
CA HIS A 54 -1.26 -7.30 -0.06
C HIS A 54 -1.52 -5.86 0.36
N VAL A 55 -1.21 -5.55 1.61
CA VAL A 55 -1.35 -4.20 2.16
C VAL A 55 0.04 -3.71 2.55
N ILE A 56 0.37 -2.50 2.09
CA ILE A 56 1.57 -1.78 2.48
C ILE A 56 1.13 -0.46 3.11
N ASN A 57 1.39 -0.30 4.38
CA ASN A 57 1.14 0.94 5.12
C ASN A 57 2.44 1.73 5.19
N LEU A 58 2.50 2.90 4.56
CA LEU A 58 3.76 3.64 4.45
C LEU A 58 4.33 4.04 5.82
N TRP A 59 3.49 4.38 6.80
CA TRP A 59 3.92 4.69 8.17
C TRP A 59 4.47 3.50 8.96
N GLU A 60 4.37 2.28 8.42
CA GLU A 60 4.99 1.08 9.00
C GLU A 60 6.32 0.72 8.33
N VAL A 61 6.59 1.27 7.14
CA VAL A 61 7.81 1.04 6.38
C VAL A 61 8.92 1.95 6.90
N ASP A 62 10.10 1.39 7.16
CA ASP A 62 11.28 2.13 7.60
C ASP A 62 11.75 3.10 6.51
N ALA A 63 11.97 4.37 6.86
CA ALA A 63 12.45 5.38 5.93
C ALA A 63 13.82 5.03 5.31
N GLU A 64 14.67 4.29 6.02
CA GLU A 64 16.03 3.99 5.57
C GLU A 64 16.04 3.10 4.31
N ILE A 65 14.98 2.33 4.05
CA ILE A 65 14.88 1.48 2.85
C ILE A 65 14.99 2.30 1.56
N VAL A 66 14.50 3.55 1.57
CA VAL A 66 14.50 4.46 0.42
C VAL A 66 15.91 4.95 0.09
N PHE A 67 16.83 4.93 1.07
CA PHE A 67 18.22 5.32 0.86
C PHE A 67 19.14 4.12 0.58
N GLN A 68 18.78 2.92 1.06
CA GLN A 68 19.52 1.69 0.79
C GLN A 68 19.28 1.17 -0.62
N GLN A 69 18.06 1.31 -1.13
CA GLN A 69 17.66 0.90 -2.47
C GLN A 69 17.25 2.14 -3.26
N PRO A 70 17.66 2.29 -4.53
CA PRO A 70 17.29 3.45 -5.34
C PRO A 70 15.80 3.41 -5.68
N LEU A 71 14.95 3.92 -4.78
CA LEU A 71 13.51 4.05 -4.93
C LEU A 71 13.12 5.54 -4.99
N PRO A 72 13.49 6.26 -6.06
CA PRO A 72 13.31 7.72 -6.13
C PRO A 72 11.84 8.13 -6.03
N SER A 73 10.91 7.28 -6.47
CA SER A 73 9.47 7.53 -6.35
C SER A 73 8.96 7.56 -4.91
N LEU A 74 9.71 7.01 -3.95
CA LEU A 74 9.36 7.04 -2.52
C LEU A 74 9.99 8.22 -1.77
N LEU A 75 10.98 8.92 -2.35
CA LEU A 75 11.62 10.08 -1.72
C LEU A 75 10.62 11.15 -1.27
N PRO A 76 9.58 11.52 -2.05
CA PRO A 76 8.57 12.49 -1.60
C PRO A 76 7.73 12.00 -0.41
N PHE A 77 7.68 10.69 -0.17
CA PHE A 77 6.89 10.07 0.90
C PHE A 77 7.70 9.82 2.18
N VAL A 78 9.03 10.05 2.16
CA VAL A 78 9.92 9.88 3.32
C VAL A 78 9.34 10.49 4.60
N PRO A 79 8.80 11.73 4.62
CA PRO A 79 8.25 12.31 5.85
C PRO A 79 7.13 11.49 6.52
N ILE A 80 6.50 10.58 5.78
CA ILE A 80 5.37 9.76 6.23
C ILE A 80 5.83 8.34 6.63
N LEU A 81 7.04 7.93 6.22
CA LEU A 81 7.62 6.64 6.58
C LEU A 81 7.98 6.60 8.07
N ARG A 82 8.10 5.39 8.62
CA ARG A 82 8.52 5.18 10.00
C ARG A 82 9.93 5.74 10.19
N GLY A 83 10.07 6.68 11.13
CA GLY A 83 11.34 7.39 11.40
C GLY A 83 11.71 8.45 10.36
N GLY A 84 10.90 8.64 9.31
CA GLY A 84 11.23 9.54 8.21
C GLY A 84 10.89 11.02 8.43
N GLY A 85 10.13 11.33 9.49
CA GLY A 85 9.76 12.70 9.85
C GLY A 85 10.86 13.52 10.53
N GLU A 86 12.01 12.92 10.83
CA GLU A 86 13.14 13.64 11.43
C GLU A 86 13.76 14.64 10.44
N ALA A 87 14.11 15.84 10.91
CA ALA A 87 14.61 16.92 10.05
C ALA A 87 15.85 16.51 9.24
N SER A 88 16.77 15.75 9.85
CA SER A 88 17.96 15.19 9.19
C SER A 88 17.60 14.23 8.05
N VAL A 89 16.62 13.35 8.27
CA VAL A 89 16.15 12.35 7.29
C VAL A 89 15.43 13.02 6.13
N VAL A 90 14.56 14.00 6.41
CA VAL A 90 13.89 14.80 5.38
C VAL A 90 14.90 15.61 4.55
N GLN A 91 15.91 16.21 5.19
CA GLN A 91 16.96 16.95 4.49
C GLN A 91 17.75 16.05 3.54
N ARG A 92 18.09 14.84 3.97
CA ARG A 92 18.74 13.82 3.12
C ARG A 92 17.86 13.45 1.92
N ALA A 93 16.56 13.23 2.12
CA ALA A 93 15.63 12.94 1.02
C ALA A 93 15.54 14.10 0.01
N LEU A 94 15.50 15.35 0.48
CA LEU A 94 15.49 16.53 -0.38
C LEU A 94 16.77 16.69 -1.21
N GLN A 95 17.92 16.29 -0.68
CA GLN A 95 19.18 16.30 -1.45
C GLN A 95 19.16 15.32 -2.62
N LEU A 96 18.47 14.18 -2.48
CA LEU A 96 18.35 13.16 -3.53
C LEU A 96 17.27 13.46 -4.58
N LEU A 97 16.36 14.40 -4.28
CA LEU A 97 15.30 14.84 -5.20
C LEU A 97 15.75 15.95 -6.17
N ARG A 98 16.92 16.56 -5.93
CA ARG A 98 17.50 17.65 -6.73
C ARG A 98 18.43 17.10 -7.79
#